data_AF-A0A937QVH3-F1
#
_entry.id   AF-A0A937QVH3-F1
#
_cell.length_a   1.000
_cell.length_b   1.000
_cell.length_c   1.000
_cell.angle_alpha   90.00
_cell.angle_beta   90.00
_cell.angle_gamma   90.00
#
_symmetry.space_group_name_H-M   'P 1'
#
loop_
_entity.id
_entity.type
_entity.pdbx_description
1 polymer ?
#
loop_
_entity_poly.entity_id
_entity_poly.type
_entity_poly.pdbx_seq_one_letter_code
_entity_poly.pdbx_strand_id
1 'polypeptide(L)'
;MKSTPPNGGTSVAIPCFCLDAIDNYRKAGKTAKVRGLEQQYGELAGSVRLGKTTICIDQAEAIKRGRELAEKVAKWQPQQVISFLIHQQELLPQYADIKKKVTRENIEPILIDMVSTTIDDRGHASRHFSTDDERLFRLRAQTYGQELECYKLPVIRIVLVEAIKEGKLSHETAIKFLWKKSWLGRTLTRKSPTHGTRQYRWLDLLEPSLGGYTSKVLQSLRDGTRVPHLVLEIDSLTVKFEGILRDLLRIAGVPTFRPKSDRKGRTTTEEKHIGELLYDKSIGSLFEENELFFLRFLLVEKSGYNLRARIAHSLMLAEDYHLDYAHMLVLALLMLASMILCKTTK
;
A
#
# COMPACT_ATOMS: atom_id res chain seq x y z
N MET A 1 22.63 21.77 -12.45
CA MET A 1 21.73 22.16 -11.34
C MET A 1 21.19 23.56 -11.63
N LYS A 2 19.90 23.70 -11.92
CA LYS A 2 19.22 25.01 -11.89
C LYS A 2 18.22 24.96 -10.74
N SER A 3 18.59 25.52 -9.60
CA SER A 3 17.65 25.74 -8.49
C SER A 3 16.89 27.04 -8.79
N THR A 4 15.59 26.93 -8.97
CA THR A 4 14.71 28.10 -8.95
C THR A 4 14.29 28.30 -7.50
N PRO A 5 14.66 29.41 -6.83
CA PRO A 5 14.19 29.66 -5.48
C PRO A 5 12.67 29.87 -5.50
N PRO A 6 11.91 29.32 -4.52
CA PRO A 6 10.49 29.57 -4.43
C PRO A 6 10.25 31.01 -3.98
N ASN A 7 9.74 31.86 -4.88
CA ASN A 7 9.24 33.17 -4.50
C ASN A 7 8.01 33.00 -3.58
N GLY A 8 8.11 33.48 -2.33
CA GLY A 8 6.96 33.73 -1.44
C GLY A 8 6.37 32.55 -0.66
N GLY A 9 7.06 31.41 -0.55
CA GLY A 9 6.55 30.23 0.17
C GLY A 9 6.77 30.26 1.70
N THR A 10 5.79 29.78 2.47
CA THR A 10 5.91 29.60 3.92
C THR A 10 6.85 28.43 4.25
N SER A 11 7.80 28.65 5.16
CA SER A 11 8.69 27.59 5.66
C SER A 11 7.91 26.55 6.48
N VAL A 12 8.32 25.27 6.40
CA VAL A 12 7.77 24.16 7.19
C VAL A 12 7.85 24.41 8.70
N ALA A 13 8.82 25.21 9.16
CA ALA A 13 8.97 25.55 10.57
C ALA A 13 7.79 26.35 11.14
N ILE A 14 7.12 27.18 10.31
CA ILE A 14 6.07 28.09 10.76
C ILE A 14 4.81 27.30 11.22
N PRO A 15 4.27 26.35 10.43
CA PRO A 15 3.22 25.45 10.92
C PRO A 15 3.61 24.68 12.19
N CYS A 16 4.88 24.26 12.34
CA CYS A 16 5.33 23.54 13.54
C CYS A 16 5.24 24.40 14.80
N PHE A 17 5.70 25.66 14.76
CA PHE A 17 5.55 26.58 15.90
C PHE A 17 4.09 26.84 16.25
N CYS A 18 3.19 26.85 15.24
CA CYS A 18 1.76 26.97 15.49
C CYS A 18 1.21 25.75 16.25
N LEU A 19 1.63 24.52 15.91
CA LEU A 19 1.28 23.31 16.64
C LEU A 19 1.76 23.34 18.09
N ASP A 20 3.01 23.78 18.32
CA ASP A 20 3.55 23.92 19.68
C ASP A 20 2.75 24.94 20.50
N ALA A 21 2.35 26.06 19.88
CA ALA A 21 1.48 27.04 20.51
C ALA A 21 0.11 26.44 20.86
N ILE A 22 -0.52 25.70 19.94
CA ILE A 22 -1.80 25.01 20.16
C ILE A 22 -1.71 24.09 21.38
N ASP A 23 -0.66 23.27 21.47
CA ASP A 23 -0.48 22.34 22.59
C ASP A 23 -0.31 23.07 23.93
N ASN A 24 0.52 24.12 23.97
CA ASN A 24 0.70 24.94 25.17
C ASN A 24 -0.60 25.63 25.61
N TYR A 25 -1.36 26.21 24.68
CA TYR A 25 -2.65 26.84 24.99
C TYR A 25 -3.72 25.83 25.40
N ARG A 26 -3.69 24.61 24.86
CA ARG A 26 -4.56 23.51 25.27
C ARG A 26 -4.27 23.08 26.70
N LYS A 27 -2.99 22.90 27.05
CA LYS A 27 -2.54 22.62 28.43
C LYS A 27 -2.93 23.73 29.41
N ALA A 28 -2.92 24.99 28.95
CA ALA A 28 -3.36 26.14 29.74
C ALA A 28 -4.90 26.34 29.79
N GLY A 29 -5.70 25.45 29.20
CA GLY A 29 -7.17 25.53 29.22
C GLY A 29 -7.78 26.66 28.37
N LYS A 30 -6.99 27.33 27.51
CA LYS A 30 -7.46 28.49 26.72
C LYS A 30 -8.14 28.06 25.41
N THR A 31 -9.31 27.45 25.52
CA THR A 31 -10.05 26.81 24.41
C THR A 31 -10.36 27.73 23.22
N ALA A 32 -10.72 28.99 23.46
CA ALA A 32 -10.98 29.96 22.39
C ALA A 32 -9.71 30.27 21.56
N LYS A 33 -8.56 30.39 22.24
CA LYS A 33 -7.28 30.64 21.57
C LYS A 33 -6.82 29.42 20.78
N VAL A 34 -7.05 28.21 21.31
CA VAL A 34 -6.80 26.95 20.59
C VAL A 34 -7.55 26.91 19.28
N ARG A 35 -8.86 27.19 19.26
CA ARG A 35 -9.65 27.18 18.01
C ARG A 35 -9.14 28.17 16.97
N GLY A 36 -8.80 29.39 17.40
CA GLY A 36 -8.23 30.40 16.50
C GLY A 36 -6.89 29.95 15.89
N LEU A 37 -6.03 29.33 16.69
CA LEU A 37 -4.75 28.80 16.22
C LEU A 37 -4.92 27.56 15.32
N GLU A 38 -5.90 26.68 15.59
CA GLU A 38 -6.21 25.53 14.73
C GLU A 38 -6.65 25.97 13.32
N GLN A 39 -7.43 27.05 13.22
CA GLN A 39 -7.79 27.65 11.93
C GLN A 39 -6.56 28.22 11.21
N GLN A 40 -5.75 29.01 11.92
CA GLN A 40 -4.51 29.57 11.37
C GLN A 40 -3.53 28.48 10.92
N TYR A 41 -3.43 27.39 11.67
CA TYR A 41 -2.60 26.25 11.31
C TYR A 41 -3.04 25.64 9.96
N GLY A 42 -4.34 25.48 9.73
CA GLY A 42 -4.85 24.95 8.46
C GLY A 42 -4.43 25.80 7.25
N GLU A 43 -4.54 27.12 7.36
CA GLU A 43 -4.10 28.07 6.33
C GLU A 43 -2.58 28.02 6.13
N LEU A 44 -1.81 28.00 7.22
CA LEU A 44 -0.35 27.94 7.18
C LEU A 44 0.16 26.63 6.57
N ALA A 45 -0.42 25.49 6.96
CA ALA A 45 -0.06 24.18 6.41
C ALA A 45 -0.28 24.12 4.89
N GLY A 46 -1.44 24.58 4.41
CA GLY A 46 -1.73 24.65 2.96
C GLY A 46 -0.86 25.64 2.17
N SER A 47 -0.24 26.60 2.85
CA SER A 47 0.66 27.58 2.25
C SER A 47 2.12 27.12 2.13
N VAL A 48 2.48 25.97 2.73
CA VAL A 48 3.84 25.42 2.62
C VAL A 48 4.19 25.18 1.15
N ARG A 49 5.40 25.59 0.76
CA ARG A 49 5.97 25.32 -0.56
C ARG A 49 7.34 24.69 -0.40
N LEU A 50 7.46 23.44 -0.84
CA LEU A 50 8.73 22.71 -0.80
C LEU A 50 9.52 22.98 -2.08
N GLY A 51 10.85 23.08 -1.95
CA GLY A 51 11.73 23.08 -3.10
C GLY A 51 11.65 21.75 -3.84
N LYS A 52 11.64 21.79 -5.18
CA LYS A 52 11.62 20.60 -6.03
C LYS A 52 12.95 20.44 -6.75
N THR A 53 13.58 19.28 -6.56
CA THR A 53 14.69 18.83 -7.39
C THR A 53 14.21 17.66 -8.23
N THR A 54 14.57 17.66 -9.51
CA THR A 54 14.24 16.56 -10.43
C THR A 54 15.53 15.89 -10.87
N ILE A 55 15.56 14.57 -10.78
CA ILE A 55 16.67 13.73 -11.24
C ILE A 55 16.08 12.76 -12.27
N CYS A 56 16.75 12.65 -13.43
CA CYS A 56 16.40 11.65 -14.43
C CYS A 56 17.14 10.36 -14.09
N ILE A 57 16.40 9.25 -13.98
CA ILE A 57 16.96 7.92 -13.74
C ILE A 57 16.85 7.14 -15.05
N ASP A 58 17.97 6.54 -15.47
CA ASP A 58 17.96 5.65 -16.63
C ASP A 58 17.25 4.34 -16.28
N GLN A 59 16.20 4.03 -17.04
CA GLN A 59 15.38 2.84 -16.89
C GLN A 59 15.58 1.85 -18.04
N ALA A 60 16.57 2.05 -18.92
CA ALA A 60 16.79 1.21 -20.10
C ALA A 60 16.89 -0.28 -19.75
N GLU A 61 17.64 -0.63 -18.71
CA GLU A 61 17.81 -2.02 -18.27
C GLU A 61 16.51 -2.61 -17.68
N ALA A 62 15.77 -1.82 -16.90
CA ALA A 62 14.46 -2.24 -16.38
C ALA A 62 13.45 -2.48 -17.52
N ILE A 63 13.44 -1.60 -18.52
CA ILE A 63 12.59 -1.73 -19.71
C ILE A 63 12.98 -2.98 -20.52
N LYS A 64 14.28 -3.19 -20.75
CA LYS A 64 14.80 -4.38 -21.43
C LYS A 64 14.37 -5.65 -20.69
N ARG A 65 14.57 -5.69 -19.37
CA ARG A 65 14.16 -6.82 -18.53
C ARG A 65 12.65 -7.07 -18.59
N GLY A 66 11.86 -6.01 -18.56
CA GLY A 66 10.40 -6.08 -18.73
C GLY A 66 10.01 -6.73 -20.06
N ARG A 67 10.67 -6.35 -21.16
CA ARG A 67 10.43 -6.94 -22.49
C ARG A 67 10.79 -8.42 -22.55
N GLU A 68 11.95 -8.81 -22.02
CA GLU A 68 12.35 -10.23 -21.94
C GLU A 68 11.34 -11.08 -21.17
N LEU A 69 10.79 -10.55 -20.07
CA LEU A 69 9.75 -11.23 -19.30
C LEU A 69 8.42 -11.26 -20.04
N ALA A 70 8.04 -10.17 -20.73
CA ALA A 70 6.83 -10.11 -21.55
C ALA A 70 6.85 -11.15 -22.67
N GLU A 71 7.99 -11.35 -23.35
CA GLU A 71 8.15 -12.39 -24.37
C GLU A 71 7.95 -13.81 -23.81
N LYS A 72 8.39 -14.06 -22.57
CA LYS A 72 8.13 -15.33 -21.88
C LYS A 72 6.65 -15.46 -21.53
N VAL A 73 6.04 -14.42 -20.99
CA VAL A 73 4.62 -14.37 -20.62
C VAL A 73 3.71 -14.66 -21.82
N ALA A 74 4.02 -14.11 -23.00
CA ALA A 74 3.26 -14.37 -24.22
C ALA A 74 3.25 -15.87 -24.60
N LYS A 75 4.37 -16.56 -24.38
CA LYS A 75 4.54 -18.00 -24.68
C LYS A 75 3.92 -18.90 -23.61
N TRP A 76 3.77 -18.42 -22.39
CA TRP A 76 3.25 -19.21 -21.28
C TRP A 76 1.74 -19.44 -21.36
N GLN A 77 1.30 -20.52 -20.71
CA GLN A 77 -0.11 -20.78 -20.46
C GLN A 77 -0.62 -19.87 -19.33
N PRO A 78 -1.92 -19.53 -19.28
CA PRO A 78 -2.49 -18.65 -18.26
C PRO A 78 -2.12 -19.05 -16.82
N GLN A 79 -2.12 -20.35 -16.51
CA GLN A 79 -1.79 -20.85 -15.17
C GLN A 79 -0.31 -20.61 -14.81
N GLN A 80 0.60 -20.71 -15.79
CA GLN A 80 2.02 -20.44 -15.59
C GLN A 80 2.25 -18.94 -15.34
N VAL A 81 1.57 -18.07 -16.09
CA VAL A 81 1.61 -16.62 -15.88
C VAL A 81 1.11 -16.27 -14.48
N ILE A 82 -0.06 -16.78 -14.07
CA ILE A 82 -0.60 -16.52 -12.73
C ILE A 82 0.36 -17.06 -11.65
N SER A 83 0.92 -18.25 -11.82
CA SER A 83 1.92 -18.80 -10.90
C SER A 83 3.14 -17.88 -10.79
N PHE A 84 3.66 -17.36 -11.91
CA PHE A 84 4.77 -16.40 -11.90
C PHE A 84 4.41 -15.12 -11.12
N LEU A 85 3.22 -14.56 -11.35
CA LEU A 85 2.72 -13.35 -10.68
C LEU A 85 2.49 -13.54 -9.16
N ILE A 86 2.31 -14.78 -8.69
CA ILE A 86 2.15 -15.10 -7.26
C ILE A 86 3.49 -15.04 -6.53
N HIS A 87 4.57 -15.56 -7.14
CA HIS A 87 5.86 -15.68 -6.45
C HIS A 87 6.61 -14.35 -6.34
N GLN A 88 6.41 -13.42 -7.29
CA GLN A 88 6.82 -12.01 -7.22
C GLN A 88 8.31 -11.70 -6.99
N GLN A 89 9.18 -12.70 -6.80
CA GLN A 89 10.59 -12.51 -6.44
C GLN A 89 11.35 -11.61 -7.43
N GLU A 90 11.04 -11.72 -8.72
CA GLU A 90 11.66 -10.89 -9.75
C GLU A 90 10.98 -9.51 -9.91
N LEU A 91 9.70 -9.43 -9.53
CA LEU A 91 8.85 -8.27 -9.77
C LEU A 91 8.91 -7.23 -8.64
N LEU A 92 9.16 -7.64 -7.39
CA LEU A 92 9.21 -6.73 -6.25
C LEU A 92 10.63 -6.57 -5.70
N PRO A 93 10.96 -5.43 -5.06
CA PRO A 93 12.21 -5.30 -4.31
C PRO A 93 12.24 -6.28 -3.13
N GLN A 94 13.43 -6.76 -2.81
CA GLN A 94 13.65 -7.64 -1.66
C GLN A 94 14.02 -6.78 -0.44
N TYR A 95 13.06 -6.60 0.48
CA TYR A 95 13.26 -5.80 1.69
C TYR A 95 14.41 -6.32 2.56
N ALA A 96 14.60 -7.64 2.62
CA ALA A 96 15.74 -8.25 3.30
C ALA A 96 17.10 -7.74 2.79
N ASP A 97 17.24 -7.47 1.49
CA ASP A 97 18.49 -6.94 0.92
C ASP A 97 18.65 -5.44 1.20
N ILE A 98 17.55 -4.69 1.23
CA ILE A 98 17.55 -3.28 1.63
C ILE A 98 17.98 -3.15 3.10
N LYS A 99 17.52 -4.02 3.99
CA LYS A 99 17.97 -4.03 5.39
C LYS A 99 19.48 -4.24 5.54
N LYS A 100 20.09 -5.07 4.68
CA LYS A 100 21.54 -5.30 4.67
C LYS A 100 22.33 -4.10 4.15
N LYS A 101 21.77 -3.40 3.15
CA LYS A 101 22.39 -2.19 2.58
C LYS A 101 22.25 -0.97 3.50
N VAL A 102 21.09 -0.81 4.11
CA VAL A 102 20.74 0.34 4.95
C VAL A 102 20.87 -0.04 6.43
N THR A 103 22.09 0.05 6.93
CA THR A 103 22.44 -0.12 8.35
C THR A 103 23.08 1.15 8.89
N ARG A 104 23.25 1.24 10.21
CA ARG A 104 23.90 2.39 10.84
C ARG A 104 25.35 2.55 10.41
N GLU A 105 26.02 1.43 10.15
CA GLU A 105 27.42 1.36 9.77
C GLU A 105 27.65 1.73 8.28
N ASN A 106 26.65 1.50 7.44
CA ASN A 106 26.75 1.68 5.98
C ASN A 106 26.21 3.02 5.49
N ILE A 107 25.58 3.82 6.36
CA ILE A 107 24.95 5.09 6.01
C ILE A 107 25.63 6.22 6.76
N GLU A 108 25.98 7.27 6.02
CA GLU A 108 26.52 8.50 6.58
C GLU A 108 25.55 9.09 7.64
N PRO A 109 26.03 9.42 8.86
CA PRO A 109 25.18 9.90 9.95
C PRO A 109 24.30 11.10 9.56
N ILE A 110 24.80 12.00 8.72
CA ILE A 110 24.06 13.16 8.23
C ILE A 110 22.80 12.77 7.44
N LEU A 111 22.84 11.66 6.69
CA LEU A 111 21.68 11.18 5.93
C LEU A 111 20.60 10.62 6.85
N ILE A 112 20.97 10.06 8.01
CA ILE A 112 20.01 9.58 9.02
C ILE A 112 19.28 10.77 9.66
N ASP A 113 19.99 11.86 9.97
CA ASP A 113 19.43 13.07 10.59
C ASP A 113 18.47 13.84 9.67
N MET A 114 18.67 13.79 8.34
CA MET A 114 17.79 14.45 7.37
C MET A 114 16.37 13.86 7.29
N VAL A 115 16.13 12.69 7.89
CA VAL A 115 14.93 11.86 7.67
C VAL A 115 13.93 11.99 8.84
N SER A 116 13.80 13.19 9.42
CA SER A 116 13.12 13.41 10.71
C SER A 116 11.58 13.51 10.66
N THR A 117 10.98 13.99 9.57
CA THR A 117 9.51 14.19 9.49
C THR A 117 8.91 13.87 8.11
N THR A 118 7.73 13.25 8.05
CA THR A 118 6.93 13.10 6.82
C THR A 118 5.84 14.17 6.79
N ILE A 119 5.70 14.84 5.65
CA ILE A 119 4.68 15.86 5.40
C ILE A 119 3.67 15.26 4.40
N ASP A 120 2.37 15.44 4.63
CA ASP A 120 1.33 15.00 3.70
C ASP A 120 1.01 16.06 2.63
N ASP A 121 0.15 15.71 1.68
CA ASP A 121 -0.23 16.58 0.54
C ASP A 121 -0.98 17.86 0.98
N ARG A 122 -1.37 17.96 2.26
CA ARG A 122 -2.00 19.15 2.86
C ARG A 122 -1.01 19.99 3.68
N GLY A 123 0.26 19.60 3.69
CA GLY A 123 1.31 20.29 4.44
C GLY A 123 1.35 19.96 5.92
N HIS A 124 0.63 18.93 6.39
CA HIS A 124 0.66 18.50 7.78
C HIS A 124 1.84 17.56 8.05
N ALA A 125 2.49 17.74 9.20
CA ALA A 125 3.46 16.77 9.71
C ALA A 125 2.71 15.49 10.15
N SER A 126 2.75 14.45 9.32
CA SER A 126 1.97 13.23 9.52
C SER A 126 2.68 12.20 10.40
N ARG A 127 4.02 12.28 10.52
CA ARG A 127 4.86 11.43 11.39
C ARG A 127 6.23 12.06 11.66
N HIS A 128 6.68 12.00 12.90
CA HIS A 128 8.06 12.29 13.30
C HIS A 128 8.84 10.99 13.55
N PHE A 129 10.16 11.04 13.29
CA PHE A 129 11.11 9.95 13.50
C PHE A 129 12.19 10.46 14.45
N SER A 130 12.04 10.07 15.72
CA SER A 130 12.78 10.67 16.84
C SER A 130 13.97 9.82 17.25
N THR A 131 13.95 8.52 16.95
CA THR A 131 15.05 7.58 17.25
C THR A 131 15.81 7.19 15.98
N ASP A 132 17.07 6.76 16.14
CA ASP A 132 17.87 6.25 15.02
C ASP A 132 17.20 5.05 14.35
N ASP A 133 16.57 4.16 15.11
CA ASP A 133 15.86 3.00 14.56
C ASP A 133 14.65 3.41 13.71
N GLU A 134 13.89 4.42 14.16
CA GLU A 134 12.77 4.99 13.41
C GLU A 134 13.25 5.64 12.10
N ARG A 135 14.36 6.38 12.16
CA ARG A 135 14.96 7.04 10.98
C ARG A 135 15.53 6.02 10.00
N LEU A 136 16.21 4.99 10.49
CA LEU A 136 16.70 3.88 9.67
C LEU A 136 15.56 3.11 9.01
N PHE A 137 14.47 2.86 9.75
CA PHE A 137 13.27 2.25 9.16
C PHE A 137 12.70 3.10 8.03
N ARG A 138 12.58 4.42 8.25
CA ARG A 138 12.09 5.31 7.19
C ARG A 138 13.03 5.32 5.98
N LEU A 139 14.34 5.37 6.19
CA LEU A 139 15.31 5.35 5.10
C LEU A 139 15.17 4.05 4.29
N ARG A 140 15.02 2.90 4.96
CA ARG A 140 14.75 1.62 4.29
C ARG A 140 13.46 1.65 3.47
N ALA A 141 12.38 2.20 4.02
CA ALA A 141 11.11 2.34 3.30
C ALA A 141 11.26 3.26 2.07
N GLN A 142 11.98 4.36 2.21
CA GLN A 142 12.27 5.28 1.10
C GLN A 142 13.11 4.59 0.01
N THR A 143 14.17 3.87 0.39
CA THR A 143 14.99 3.09 -0.54
C THR A 143 14.17 2.02 -1.24
N TYR A 144 13.26 1.34 -0.52
CA TYR A 144 12.33 0.37 -1.11
C TYR A 144 11.41 1.03 -2.14
N GLY A 145 10.82 2.18 -1.80
CA GLY A 145 9.98 2.95 -2.73
C GLY A 145 10.74 3.38 -3.98
N GLN A 146 11.96 3.88 -3.82
CA GLN A 146 12.83 4.25 -4.95
C GLN A 146 13.16 3.06 -5.85
N GLU A 147 13.56 1.92 -5.27
CA GLU A 147 13.83 0.70 -6.05
C GLU A 147 12.58 0.21 -6.77
N LEU A 148 11.42 0.25 -6.08
CA LEU A 148 10.13 -0.11 -6.64
C LEU A 148 9.79 0.78 -7.84
N GLU A 149 9.78 2.10 -7.65
CA GLU A 149 9.35 3.06 -8.67
C GLU A 149 10.29 3.13 -9.87
N CYS A 150 11.59 3.08 -9.62
CA CYS A 150 12.59 3.32 -10.66
C CYS A 150 12.87 2.07 -11.50
N TYR A 151 12.83 0.88 -10.89
CA TYR A 151 13.32 -0.34 -11.54
C TYR A 151 12.28 -1.46 -11.62
N LYS A 152 11.34 -1.53 -10.69
CA LYS A 152 10.38 -2.64 -10.63
C LYS A 152 9.02 -2.31 -11.25
N LEU A 153 8.47 -1.13 -11.02
CA LEU A 153 7.21 -0.69 -11.64
C LEU A 153 7.24 -0.71 -13.17
N PRO A 154 8.32 -0.25 -13.86
CA PRO A 154 8.41 -0.39 -15.31
C PRO A 154 8.30 -1.86 -15.77
N VAL A 155 8.96 -2.79 -15.06
CA VAL A 155 8.91 -4.23 -15.34
C VAL A 155 7.51 -4.78 -15.08
N ILE A 156 6.93 -4.49 -13.92
CA ILE A 156 5.57 -4.91 -13.53
C ILE A 156 4.55 -4.46 -14.57
N ARG A 157 4.62 -3.19 -14.98
CA ARG A 157 3.71 -2.60 -15.96
C ARG A 157 3.80 -3.34 -17.29
N ILE A 158 5.01 -3.50 -17.84
CA ILE A 158 5.23 -4.20 -19.11
C ILE A 158 4.69 -5.64 -19.04
N VAL A 159 5.00 -6.36 -17.97
CA VAL A 159 4.60 -7.75 -17.76
C VAL A 159 3.08 -7.90 -17.63
N LEU A 160 2.43 -7.10 -16.79
CA LEU A 160 0.99 -7.22 -16.56
C LEU A 160 0.18 -6.75 -17.76
N VAL A 161 0.62 -5.69 -18.44
CA VAL A 161 0.00 -5.23 -19.69
C VAL A 161 0.07 -6.33 -20.75
N GLU A 162 1.24 -6.96 -20.93
CA GLU A 162 1.36 -8.06 -21.91
C GLU A 162 0.50 -9.26 -21.49
N ALA A 163 0.48 -9.63 -20.22
CA ALA A 163 -0.37 -10.72 -19.73
C ALA A 163 -1.86 -10.48 -20.00
N ILE A 164 -2.34 -9.24 -19.84
CA ILE A 164 -3.74 -8.85 -20.11
C ILE A 164 -4.00 -8.85 -21.62
N LYS A 165 -3.11 -8.24 -22.40
CA LYS A 165 -3.19 -8.16 -23.86
C LYS A 165 -3.29 -9.55 -24.50
N GLU A 166 -2.45 -10.49 -24.06
CA GLU A 166 -2.41 -11.87 -24.54
C GLU A 166 -3.52 -12.76 -23.93
N GLY A 167 -4.44 -12.18 -23.16
CA GLY A 167 -5.56 -12.90 -22.52
C GLY A 167 -5.14 -13.90 -21.45
N LYS A 168 -3.87 -13.90 -21.04
CA LYS A 168 -3.32 -14.79 -20.00
C LYS A 168 -3.79 -14.37 -18.61
N LEU A 169 -3.96 -13.07 -18.40
CA LEU A 169 -4.58 -12.45 -17.23
C LEU A 169 -5.86 -11.71 -17.66
N SER A 170 -6.90 -12.46 -17.99
CA SER A 170 -8.24 -11.94 -18.27
C SER A 170 -9.15 -12.10 -17.06
N HIS A 171 -10.34 -11.50 -17.11
CA HIS A 171 -11.41 -11.77 -16.15
C HIS A 171 -11.62 -13.28 -15.96
N GLU A 172 -11.81 -14.00 -17.07
CA GLU A 172 -12.08 -15.44 -17.03
C GLU A 172 -10.92 -16.23 -16.41
N THR A 173 -9.67 -15.96 -16.80
CA THR A 173 -8.53 -16.72 -16.29
C THR A 173 -8.27 -16.42 -14.81
N ALA A 174 -8.42 -15.16 -14.38
CA ALA A 174 -8.28 -14.75 -12.99
C ALA A 174 -9.36 -15.39 -12.10
N ILE A 175 -10.64 -15.30 -12.48
CA ILE A 175 -11.74 -15.89 -11.70
C ILE A 175 -11.64 -17.41 -11.67
N LYS A 176 -11.31 -18.05 -12.79
CA LYS A 176 -11.10 -19.51 -12.85
C LYS A 176 -9.96 -19.95 -11.92
N PHE A 177 -8.88 -19.19 -11.84
CA PHE A 177 -7.80 -19.44 -10.89
C PHE A 177 -8.28 -19.27 -9.45
N LEU A 178 -8.88 -18.13 -9.10
CA LEU A 178 -9.33 -17.87 -7.73
C LEU A 178 -10.37 -18.89 -7.26
N TRP A 179 -11.25 -19.33 -8.15
CA TRP A 179 -12.24 -20.36 -7.85
C TRP A 179 -11.60 -21.73 -7.61
N LYS A 180 -10.74 -22.19 -8.53
CA LYS A 180 -10.24 -23.58 -8.53
C LYS A 180 -8.99 -23.78 -7.68
N LYS A 181 -8.23 -22.71 -7.47
CA LYS A 181 -6.85 -22.74 -6.96
C LYS A 181 -6.60 -21.63 -5.94
N SER A 182 -7.62 -21.10 -5.27
CA SER A 182 -7.44 -20.20 -4.13
C SER A 182 -8.45 -20.48 -3.03
N TRP A 183 -8.11 -20.10 -1.81
CA TRP A 183 -9.05 -20.08 -0.70
C TRP A 183 -10.09 -18.96 -0.84
N LEU A 184 -9.81 -17.90 -1.62
CA LEU A 184 -10.74 -16.79 -1.84
C LEU A 184 -12.02 -17.22 -2.59
N GLY A 185 -11.92 -18.27 -3.41
CA GLY A 185 -13.06 -18.89 -4.09
C GLY A 185 -13.81 -19.94 -3.26
N ARG A 186 -13.30 -20.32 -2.08
CA ARG A 186 -13.95 -21.31 -1.20
C ARG A 186 -15.09 -20.67 -0.42
N THR A 187 -16.14 -21.44 -0.18
CA THR A 187 -17.23 -21.04 0.70
C THR A 187 -16.75 -20.99 2.15
N LEU A 188 -16.73 -19.79 2.72
CA LEU A 188 -16.46 -19.53 4.12
C LEU A 188 -17.78 -19.44 4.89
N THR A 189 -17.71 -19.72 6.18
CA THR A 189 -18.86 -19.67 7.07
C THR A 189 -18.63 -18.69 8.20
N ARG A 190 -19.62 -17.84 8.48
CA ARG A 190 -19.62 -16.92 9.62
C ARG A 190 -20.89 -17.11 10.45
N LYS A 191 -20.71 -17.30 11.76
CA LYS A 191 -21.81 -17.28 12.71
C LYS A 191 -22.09 -15.84 13.13
N SER A 192 -23.37 -15.47 13.11
CA SER A 192 -23.90 -14.19 13.55
C SER A 192 -24.99 -14.45 14.59
N PRO A 193 -24.97 -13.74 15.74
CA PRO A 193 -26.04 -13.87 16.73
C PRO A 193 -27.43 -13.53 16.18
N THR A 194 -27.51 -12.60 15.23
CA THR A 194 -28.77 -12.08 14.68
C THR A 194 -29.21 -12.76 13.39
N HIS A 195 -28.29 -13.41 12.68
CA HIS A 195 -28.55 -13.95 11.35
C HIS A 195 -28.12 -15.41 11.18
N GLY A 196 -27.84 -16.10 12.29
CA GLY A 196 -27.41 -17.48 12.30
C GLY A 196 -26.11 -17.68 11.51
N THR A 197 -26.03 -18.82 10.84
CA THR A 197 -24.85 -19.20 10.04
C THR A 197 -25.01 -18.67 8.61
N ARG A 198 -24.08 -17.82 8.17
CA ARG A 198 -24.02 -17.30 6.80
C ARG A 198 -22.84 -17.89 6.04
N GLN A 199 -23.10 -18.25 4.79
CA GLN A 199 -22.07 -18.68 3.84
C GLN A 199 -21.75 -17.55 2.87
N TYR A 200 -20.48 -17.40 2.49
CA TYR A 200 -20.02 -16.37 1.57
C TYR A 200 -18.70 -16.77 0.93
N ARG A 201 -18.31 -16.12 -0.17
CA ARG A 201 -16.98 -16.25 -0.79
C ARG A 201 -16.39 -14.86 -0.99
N TRP A 202 -15.09 -14.71 -0.78
CA TRP A 202 -14.41 -13.45 -1.09
C TRP A 202 -14.44 -13.14 -2.57
N LEU A 203 -14.38 -14.18 -3.41
CA LEU A 203 -14.45 -14.05 -4.86
C LEU A 203 -15.69 -13.29 -5.35
N ASP A 204 -16.86 -13.49 -4.72
CA ASP A 204 -18.10 -12.78 -5.09
C ASP A 204 -17.98 -11.25 -4.90
N LEU A 205 -17.13 -10.81 -3.95
CA LEU A 205 -16.87 -9.40 -3.69
C LEU A 205 -15.73 -8.83 -4.53
N LEU A 206 -14.83 -9.69 -5.02
CA LEU A 206 -13.64 -9.31 -5.78
C LEU A 206 -13.88 -9.28 -7.28
N GLU A 207 -14.77 -10.13 -7.76
CA GLU A 207 -15.02 -10.34 -9.19
C GLU A 207 -15.29 -9.03 -9.96
N PRO A 208 -16.16 -8.11 -9.50
CA PRO A 208 -16.44 -6.89 -10.26
C PRO A 208 -15.20 -6.01 -10.46
N SER A 209 -14.32 -5.91 -9.46
CA SER A 209 -13.12 -5.06 -9.53
C SER A 209 -12.02 -5.69 -10.37
N LEU A 210 -11.91 -7.01 -10.38
CA LEU A 210 -10.97 -7.71 -11.25
C LEU A 210 -11.40 -7.64 -12.73
N GLY A 211 -12.70 -7.77 -12.99
CA GLY A 211 -13.27 -7.59 -14.33
C GLY A 211 -13.12 -6.16 -14.82
N GLY A 212 -13.45 -5.17 -13.99
CA GLY A 212 -13.25 -3.76 -14.30
C GLY A 212 -11.79 -3.42 -14.60
N TYR A 213 -10.85 -3.95 -13.82
CA TYR A 213 -9.42 -3.72 -14.02
C TYR A 213 -8.94 -4.25 -15.37
N THR A 214 -9.17 -5.53 -15.66
CA THR A 214 -8.69 -6.15 -16.92
C THR A 214 -9.34 -5.53 -18.16
N SER A 215 -10.65 -5.24 -18.11
CA SER A 215 -11.38 -4.64 -19.23
C SER A 215 -10.94 -3.21 -19.52
N LYS A 216 -10.76 -2.36 -18.50
CA LYS A 216 -10.32 -0.98 -18.66
C LYS A 216 -8.88 -0.87 -19.15
N VAL A 217 -7.99 -1.75 -18.68
CA VAL A 217 -6.63 -1.85 -19.21
C VAL A 217 -6.67 -2.23 -20.69
N LEU A 218 -7.41 -3.28 -21.06
CA LEU A 218 -7.54 -3.68 -22.46
C LEU A 218 -8.14 -2.58 -23.34
N GLN A 219 -9.10 -1.81 -22.82
CA GLN A 219 -9.67 -0.66 -23.52
C GLN A 219 -8.62 0.44 -23.76
N SER A 220 -7.78 0.76 -22.77
CA SER A 220 -6.69 1.73 -22.93
C SER A 220 -5.62 1.31 -23.92
N LEU A 221 -5.44 0.00 -24.14
CA LEU A 221 -4.51 -0.49 -25.17
C LEU A 221 -5.07 -0.33 -26.58
N ARG A 222 -6.40 -0.36 -26.74
CA ARG A 222 -7.07 -0.13 -28.04
C ARG A 222 -7.14 1.35 -28.39
N ASP A 223 -7.35 2.18 -27.37
CA ASP A 223 -7.38 3.63 -27.47
C ASP A 223 -6.14 4.20 -26.79
N GLY A 224 -5.05 4.30 -27.55
CA GLY A 224 -3.74 4.75 -27.06
C GLY A 224 -3.69 6.17 -26.47
N THR A 225 -4.81 6.89 -26.49
CA THR A 225 -4.94 8.21 -25.85
C THR A 225 -5.62 8.15 -24.47
N ARG A 226 -6.27 7.02 -24.15
CA ARG A 226 -7.11 6.88 -22.97
C ARG A 226 -6.34 6.27 -21.81
N VAL A 227 -6.21 7.02 -20.72
CA VAL A 227 -5.73 6.48 -19.43
C VAL A 227 -6.88 5.70 -18.77
N PRO A 228 -6.65 4.49 -18.25
CA PRO A 228 -7.70 3.71 -17.63
C PRO A 228 -8.16 4.35 -16.30
N HIS A 229 -9.43 4.71 -16.20
CA HIS A 229 -10.02 5.25 -14.96
C HIS A 229 -10.33 4.12 -13.96
N LEU A 230 -9.42 3.90 -13.03
CA LEU A 230 -9.42 2.73 -12.12
C LEU A 230 -9.86 3.05 -10.68
N VAL A 231 -10.54 4.18 -10.46
CA VAL A 231 -10.99 4.63 -9.12
C VAL A 231 -11.76 3.53 -8.39
N LEU A 232 -12.79 2.98 -9.03
CA LEU A 232 -13.64 1.95 -8.42
C LEU A 232 -12.88 0.67 -8.11
N GLU A 233 -11.99 0.24 -9.01
CA GLU A 233 -11.20 -0.97 -8.83
C GLU A 233 -10.21 -0.83 -7.69
N ILE A 234 -9.50 0.30 -7.64
CA ILE A 234 -8.50 0.60 -6.60
C ILE A 234 -9.21 0.72 -5.24
N ASP A 235 -10.25 1.55 -5.13
CA ASP A 235 -10.99 1.74 -3.86
C ASP A 235 -11.56 0.43 -3.34
N SER A 236 -12.22 -0.31 -4.24
CA SER A 236 -12.88 -1.57 -3.91
C SER A 236 -11.87 -2.62 -3.42
N LEU A 237 -10.76 -2.81 -4.14
CA LEU A 237 -9.73 -3.78 -3.77
C LEU A 237 -9.08 -3.38 -2.45
N THR A 238 -8.63 -2.12 -2.31
CA THR A 238 -7.92 -1.64 -1.12
C THR A 238 -8.73 -1.84 0.16
N VAL A 239 -10.01 -1.48 0.17
CA VAL A 239 -10.85 -1.62 1.37
C VAL A 239 -11.10 -3.10 1.72
N LYS A 240 -11.17 -3.98 0.71
CA LYS A 240 -11.42 -5.42 0.92
C LYS A 240 -10.22 -6.17 1.50
N PHE A 241 -8.99 -5.68 1.31
CA PHE A 241 -7.79 -6.29 1.90
C PHE A 241 -7.89 -6.48 3.42
N GLU A 242 -8.52 -5.55 4.13
CA GLU A 242 -8.68 -5.69 5.59
C GLU A 242 -9.54 -6.90 5.96
N GLY A 243 -10.66 -7.10 5.26
CA GLY A 243 -11.53 -8.26 5.49
C GLY A 243 -10.88 -9.56 5.05
N ILE A 244 -10.20 -9.57 3.90
CA ILE A 244 -9.47 -10.73 3.40
C ILE A 244 -8.39 -11.14 4.39
N LEU A 245 -7.57 -10.20 4.85
CA LEU A 245 -6.53 -10.48 5.83
C LEU A 245 -7.12 -11.00 7.14
N ARG A 246 -8.25 -10.44 7.57
CA ARG A 246 -8.96 -10.86 8.77
C ARG A 246 -9.39 -12.33 8.69
N ASP A 247 -10.00 -12.74 7.60
CA ASP A 247 -10.43 -14.13 7.46
C ASP A 247 -9.26 -15.08 7.25
N LEU A 248 -8.22 -14.68 6.51
CA LEU A 248 -6.97 -15.43 6.40
C LEU A 248 -6.37 -15.73 7.80
N LEU A 249 -6.28 -14.70 8.64
CA LEU A 249 -5.77 -14.81 10.00
C LEU A 249 -6.66 -15.70 10.88
N ARG A 250 -7.99 -15.57 10.78
CA ARG A 250 -8.91 -16.46 11.51
C ARG A 250 -8.78 -17.92 11.09
N ILE A 251 -8.63 -18.19 9.79
CA ILE A 251 -8.38 -19.54 9.28
C ILE A 251 -7.08 -20.10 9.85
N ALA A 252 -6.06 -19.25 10.00
CA ALA A 252 -4.79 -19.59 10.62
C ALA A 252 -4.82 -19.63 12.16
N GLY A 253 -5.97 -19.40 12.80
CA GLY A 253 -6.09 -19.40 14.27
C GLY A 253 -5.55 -18.15 14.96
N VAL A 254 -5.26 -17.08 14.22
CA VAL A 254 -4.78 -15.80 14.76
C VAL A 254 -5.96 -14.90 15.17
N PRO A 255 -6.02 -14.43 16.43
CA PRO A 255 -7.08 -13.52 16.88
C PRO A 255 -7.05 -12.17 16.15
N THR A 256 -8.21 -11.77 15.62
CA THR A 256 -8.38 -10.55 14.82
C THR A 256 -9.11 -9.42 15.53
N PHE A 257 -9.39 -9.60 16.82
CA PHE A 257 -10.01 -8.61 17.68
C PHE A 257 -9.13 -8.34 18.89
N ARG A 258 -9.44 -7.28 19.64
CA ARG A 258 -8.84 -7.02 20.95
C ARG A 258 -9.88 -6.52 21.95
N PRO A 259 -9.71 -6.84 23.24
CA PRO A 259 -10.46 -6.20 24.30
C PRO A 259 -10.15 -4.70 24.36
N LYS A 260 -11.15 -3.90 24.72
CA LYS A 260 -11.02 -2.46 24.96
C LYS A 260 -11.92 -2.02 26.10
N SER A 261 -11.38 -1.28 27.04
CA SER A 261 -12.17 -0.66 28.09
C SER A 261 -12.89 0.57 27.55
N ASP A 262 -14.20 0.66 27.79
CA ASP A 262 -14.95 1.87 27.52
C ASP A 262 -14.68 2.95 28.59
N ARG A 263 -15.23 4.15 28.40
CA ARG A 263 -15.08 5.28 29.34
C ARG A 263 -15.62 5.01 30.74
N LYS A 264 -16.41 3.95 30.93
CA LYS A 264 -17.00 3.52 32.21
C LYS A 264 -16.29 2.29 32.79
N GLY A 265 -15.15 1.89 32.22
CA GLY A 265 -14.36 0.74 32.68
C GLY A 265 -14.91 -0.63 32.26
N ARG A 266 -15.92 -0.70 31.38
CA ARG A 266 -16.50 -1.95 30.91
C ARG A 266 -15.66 -2.52 29.77
N THR A 267 -15.42 -3.82 29.78
CA THR A 267 -14.70 -4.50 28.70
C THR A 267 -15.61 -4.67 27.49
N THR A 268 -15.20 -4.09 26.37
CA THR A 268 -15.77 -4.26 25.04
C THR A 268 -14.76 -4.97 24.14
N THR A 269 -15.17 -5.34 22.93
CA THR A 269 -14.28 -5.92 21.93
C THR A 269 -14.33 -5.09 20.66
N GLU A 270 -13.17 -4.80 20.08
CA GLU A 270 -13.08 -4.19 18.76
C GLU A 270 -12.26 -5.04 17.79
N GLU A 271 -12.66 -5.02 16.53
CA GLU A 271 -11.89 -5.61 15.45
C GLU A 271 -10.59 -4.81 15.28
N LYS A 272 -9.46 -5.52 15.19
CA LYS A 272 -8.15 -4.92 14.88
C LYS A 272 -8.22 -4.28 13.49
N HIS A 273 -7.73 -3.06 13.32
CA HIS A 273 -7.62 -2.46 11.98
C HIS A 273 -6.47 -3.09 11.18
N ILE A 274 -6.44 -2.92 9.86
CA ILE A 274 -5.45 -3.60 8.99
C ILE A 274 -3.99 -3.36 9.41
N GLY A 275 -3.65 -2.15 9.90
CA GLY A 275 -2.32 -1.85 10.43
C GLY A 275 -1.95 -2.79 11.57
N GLU A 276 -2.84 -2.97 12.55
CA GLU A 276 -2.60 -3.90 13.66
C GLU A 276 -2.51 -5.34 13.21
N LEU A 277 -3.32 -5.75 12.22
CA LEU A 277 -3.25 -7.09 11.66
C LEU A 277 -1.88 -7.35 11.01
N LEU A 278 -1.38 -6.40 10.22
CA LEU A 278 -0.09 -6.50 9.52
C LEU A 278 1.10 -6.39 10.47
N TYR A 279 0.95 -5.79 11.66
CA TYR A 279 2.01 -5.65 12.66
C TYR A 279 1.94 -6.68 13.79
N ASP A 280 0.91 -7.52 13.82
CA ASP A 280 0.77 -8.57 14.81
C ASP A 280 1.94 -9.57 14.70
N LYS A 281 2.66 -9.83 15.79
CA LYS A 281 3.83 -10.73 15.77
C LYS A 281 3.46 -12.15 15.31
N SER A 282 2.22 -12.60 15.57
CA SER A 282 1.77 -13.94 15.18
C SER A 282 1.68 -14.13 13.67
N ILE A 283 1.59 -13.04 12.89
CA ILE A 283 1.52 -13.08 11.42
C ILE A 283 2.81 -13.58 10.76
N GLY A 284 3.95 -13.51 11.46
CA GLY A 284 5.26 -13.92 10.92
C GLY A 284 5.34 -15.42 10.61
N SER A 285 4.43 -16.23 11.16
CA SER A 285 4.30 -17.65 10.80
C SER A 285 3.62 -17.86 9.44
N LEU A 286 2.91 -16.85 8.94
CA LEU A 286 2.11 -16.91 7.72
C LEU A 286 2.81 -16.29 6.52
N PHE A 287 3.49 -15.16 6.73
CA PHE A 287 4.11 -14.34 5.70
C PHE A 287 5.63 -14.34 5.82
N GLU A 288 6.32 -14.36 4.69
CA GLU A 288 7.73 -14.00 4.63
C GLU A 288 7.93 -12.50 4.88
N GLU A 289 9.14 -12.11 5.28
CA GLU A 289 9.45 -10.71 5.61
C GLU A 289 9.19 -9.76 4.42
N ASN A 290 9.55 -10.20 3.20
CA ASN A 290 9.38 -9.39 1.99
C ASN A 290 7.90 -9.20 1.63
N GLU A 291 7.10 -10.26 1.74
CA GLU A 291 5.64 -10.23 1.49
C GLU A 291 4.95 -9.29 2.49
N LEU A 292 5.29 -9.42 3.77
CA LEU A 292 4.71 -8.61 4.82
C LEU A 292 5.10 -7.15 4.68
N PHE A 293 6.37 -6.87 4.34
CA PHE A 293 6.81 -5.50 4.09
C PHE A 293 6.12 -4.91 2.87
N PHE A 294 5.97 -5.65 1.77
CA PHE A 294 5.24 -5.18 0.58
C PHE A 294 3.79 -4.80 0.92
N LEU A 295 3.06 -5.66 1.66
CA LEU A 295 1.70 -5.34 2.09
C LEU A 295 1.65 -4.10 2.99
N ARG A 296 2.59 -3.98 3.94
CA ARG A 296 2.68 -2.81 4.80
C ARG A 296 2.92 -1.55 3.97
N PHE A 297 3.93 -1.59 3.10
CA PHE A 297 4.33 -0.49 2.23
C PHE A 297 3.17 -0.01 1.36
N LEU A 298 2.44 -0.96 0.74
CA LEU A 298 1.31 -0.66 -0.13
C LEU A 298 0.11 -0.10 0.64
N LEU A 299 -0.25 -0.71 1.78
CA LEU A 299 -1.55 -0.47 2.40
C LEU A 299 -1.51 0.50 3.58
N VAL A 300 -0.47 0.50 4.43
CA VAL A 300 -0.52 1.17 5.76
C VAL A 300 0.68 2.02 6.13
N GLU A 301 1.85 1.84 5.51
CA GLU A 301 3.01 2.64 5.87
C GLU A 301 2.86 4.08 5.43
N LYS A 302 2.95 5.01 6.38
CA LYS A 302 3.02 6.45 6.09
C LYS A 302 4.25 6.84 5.26
N SER A 303 5.31 6.04 5.32
CA SER A 303 6.51 6.20 4.47
C SER A 303 6.44 5.37 3.17
N GLY A 304 5.30 4.74 2.90
CA GLY A 304 4.98 4.05 1.65
C GLY A 304 3.73 4.65 1.00
N TYR A 305 2.96 3.84 0.26
CA TYR A 305 1.78 4.33 -0.45
C TYR A 305 0.55 4.57 0.42
N ASN A 306 0.47 3.88 1.57
CA ASN A 306 -0.59 4.07 2.56
C ASN A 306 -2.02 4.07 1.98
N LEU A 307 -2.27 3.23 0.97
CA LEU A 307 -3.51 3.31 0.18
C LEU A 307 -4.76 3.16 1.04
N ARG A 308 -4.73 2.33 2.10
CA ARG A 308 -5.87 2.12 2.97
C ARG A 308 -6.33 3.41 3.64
N ALA A 309 -5.39 4.20 4.17
CA ALA A 309 -5.72 5.44 4.86
C ALA A 309 -6.13 6.51 3.84
N ARG A 310 -5.38 6.64 2.73
CA ARG A 310 -5.67 7.64 1.70
C ARG A 310 -7.07 7.46 1.11
N ILE A 311 -7.48 6.22 0.83
CA ILE A 311 -8.81 5.93 0.27
C ILE A 311 -9.91 6.11 1.31
N ALA A 312 -9.75 5.57 2.52
CA ALA A 312 -10.80 5.61 3.53
C ALA A 312 -11.09 7.01 4.09
N HIS A 313 -10.12 7.92 3.98
CA HIS A 313 -10.29 9.33 4.32
C HIS A 313 -10.51 10.22 3.10
N SER A 314 -10.72 9.63 1.92
CA SER A 314 -10.94 10.34 0.64
C SER A 314 -9.90 11.43 0.39
N LEU A 315 -8.63 11.08 0.60
CA LEU A 315 -7.49 11.97 0.41
C LEU A 315 -6.94 11.92 -1.02
N MET A 316 -7.33 10.92 -1.82
CA MET A 316 -6.90 10.80 -3.22
C MET A 316 -7.79 11.62 -4.14
N LEU A 317 -7.17 12.35 -5.07
CA LEU A 317 -7.81 13.00 -6.19
C LEU A 317 -7.80 12.09 -7.42
N ALA A 318 -8.59 12.42 -8.44
CA ALA A 318 -8.72 11.61 -9.65
C ALA A 318 -7.37 11.30 -10.32
N GLU A 319 -6.42 12.23 -10.25
CA GLU A 319 -5.07 12.09 -10.80
C GLU A 319 -4.17 11.14 -10.00
N ASP A 320 -4.42 10.93 -8.71
CA ASP A 320 -3.64 10.01 -7.86
C ASP A 320 -3.91 8.54 -8.19
N TYR A 321 -5.00 8.25 -8.90
CA TYR A 321 -5.38 6.89 -9.28
C TYR A 321 -4.59 6.41 -10.49
N HIS A 322 -3.42 5.84 -10.22
CA HIS A 322 -2.54 5.32 -11.27
C HIS A 322 -2.69 3.82 -11.51
N LEU A 323 -2.43 3.41 -12.74
CA LEU A 323 -2.42 2.00 -13.15
C LEU A 323 -1.49 1.14 -12.29
N ASP A 324 -0.35 1.70 -11.86
CA ASP A 324 0.62 0.98 -11.04
C ASP A 324 0.05 0.57 -9.68
N TYR A 325 -0.85 1.37 -9.07
CA TYR A 325 -1.55 0.98 -7.85
C TYR A 325 -2.46 -0.22 -8.09
N ALA A 326 -3.21 -0.23 -9.19
CA ALA A 326 -4.03 -1.38 -9.54
C ALA A 326 -3.19 -2.63 -9.80
N HIS A 327 -2.06 -2.50 -10.50
CA HIS A 327 -1.10 -3.58 -10.70
C HIS A 327 -0.62 -4.18 -9.37
N MET A 328 -0.15 -3.33 -8.45
CA MET A 328 0.33 -3.77 -7.13
C MET A 328 -0.78 -4.39 -6.27
N LEU A 329 -2.01 -3.86 -6.31
CA LEU A 329 -3.15 -4.44 -5.62
C LEU A 329 -3.51 -5.83 -6.18
N VAL A 330 -3.45 -6.02 -7.49
CA VAL A 330 -3.68 -7.33 -8.12
C VAL A 330 -2.56 -8.31 -7.73
N LEU A 331 -1.30 -7.88 -7.73
CA LEU A 331 -0.19 -8.69 -7.24
C LEU A 331 -0.38 -9.08 -5.77
N ALA A 332 -0.67 -8.12 -4.89
CA ALA A 332 -0.93 -8.37 -3.47
C ALA A 332 -2.10 -9.35 -3.26
N LEU A 333 -3.16 -9.25 -4.09
CA LEU A 333 -4.29 -10.16 -4.03
C LEU A 333 -3.91 -11.59 -4.45
N LEU A 334 -3.16 -11.75 -5.55
CA LEU A 334 -2.70 -13.06 -6.01
C LEU A 334 -1.76 -13.72 -5.00
N MET A 335 -0.89 -12.95 -4.35
CA MET A 335 -0.05 -13.43 -3.26
C MET A 335 -0.92 -13.93 -2.09
N LEU A 336 -1.88 -13.15 -1.60
CA LEU A 336 -2.79 -13.61 -0.54
C LEU A 336 -3.60 -14.83 -0.95
N ALA A 337 -3.99 -14.91 -2.23
CA ALA A 337 -4.79 -16.01 -2.77
C ALA A 337 -4.07 -17.37 -2.67
N SER A 338 -2.74 -17.42 -2.64
CA SER A 338 -1.95 -18.65 -2.61
C SER A 338 -1.59 -19.14 -1.20
N MET A 339 -1.64 -18.27 -0.19
CA MET A 339 -1.05 -18.54 1.15
C MET A 339 -1.62 -19.73 1.91
N ILE A 340 -2.89 -20.08 1.70
CA ILE A 340 -3.52 -21.22 2.38
C ILE A 340 -3.20 -22.55 1.67
N LEU A 341 -2.80 -22.54 0.40
CA LEU A 341 -2.54 -23.76 -0.36
C LEU A 341 -1.16 -24.37 -0.06
N CYS A 342 -0.21 -23.55 0.36
CA CYS A 342 1.17 -23.97 0.59
C CYS A 342 1.41 -24.61 1.98
N LYS A 343 0.43 -24.60 2.90
CA LYS A 343 0.62 -25.07 4.29
C LYS A 343 -0.25 -26.26 4.70
N THR A 344 -1.10 -26.77 3.82
CA THR A 344 -1.86 -28.03 4.03
C THR A 344 -1.15 -29.29 3.53
N THR A 345 0.11 -29.19 3.13
CA THR A 345 0.99 -30.34 2.86
C THR A 345 2.21 -30.27 3.77
N LYS A 346 2.01 -30.58 5.05
CA LYS A 346 3.02 -31.16 5.94
C LYS A 346 2.35 -32.21 6.80
#